data_AF-A0A1G0Z4D9-F1
#
_entry.id   AF-A0A1G0Z4D9-F1
#
_cell.length_a   1.000
_cell.length_b   1.000
_cell.length_c   1.000
_cell.angle_alpha   90.00
_cell.angle_beta   90.00
_cell.angle_gamma   90.00
#
_symmetry.space_group_name_H-M   'P 1'
#
loop_
_entity.id
_entity.type
_entity.pdbx_description
1 polymer ?
#
loop_
_entity_poly.entity_id
_entity_poly.type
_entity_poly.pdbx_seq_one_letter_code
_entity_poly.pdbx_strand_id
1 'polypeptide(L)'
;MSSDPKKPLASRRHEMFCRHYASLAWGDARGAYLAAGYKDGSSVAKQAAALLLRDDVAARIHHLRTLMLELLGIDRVWLAEQRRKIVENASRESDRLRALKDLERGLGLLPPAHEEIVEAGDFIVRFGGDPDHSAI
;
A
#
# COMPACT_ATOMS: atom_id res chain seq x y z
N MET A 1 -9.19 -17.79 13.66
CA MET A 1 -9.50 -18.53 12.42
C MET A 1 -9.05 -17.67 11.26
N SER A 2 -8.02 -18.06 10.52
CA SER A 2 -7.55 -17.30 9.35
C SER A 2 -8.49 -17.58 8.17
N SER A 3 -9.10 -16.54 7.60
CA SER A 3 -9.96 -16.65 6.43
C SER A 3 -9.12 -16.69 5.15
N ASP A 4 -9.44 -17.59 4.22
CA ASP A 4 -8.81 -17.65 2.90
C ASP A 4 -9.00 -16.32 2.13
N PRO A 5 -7.93 -15.55 1.85
CA PRO A 5 -8.03 -14.21 1.25
C PRO A 5 -8.51 -14.24 -0.20
N LYS A 6 -8.51 -15.42 -0.86
CA LYS A 6 -9.06 -15.58 -2.21
C LYS A 6 -10.57 -15.53 -2.22
N LYS A 7 -11.21 -15.86 -1.09
CA LYS A 7 -12.66 -15.85 -0.95
C LYS A 7 -13.14 -14.50 -0.40
N PRO A 8 -14.36 -14.06 -0.77
CA PRO A 8 -14.97 -12.90 -0.14
C PRO A 8 -15.10 -13.07 1.37
N LEU A 9 -14.94 -11.97 2.11
CA LEU A 9 -15.18 -11.98 3.55
C LEU A 9 -16.66 -12.25 3.87
N ALA A 10 -16.92 -12.95 4.97
CA ALA A 10 -18.29 -13.27 5.41
C ALA A 10 -19.14 -12.01 5.68
N SER A 11 -18.51 -10.95 6.20
CA SER A 11 -19.15 -9.64 6.33
C SER A 11 -19.16 -8.92 4.99
N ARG A 12 -20.35 -8.73 4.42
CA ARG A 12 -20.53 -7.98 3.17
C ARG A 12 -19.95 -6.56 3.26
N ARG A 13 -20.06 -5.90 4.41
CA ARG A 13 -19.51 -4.54 4.59
C ARG A 13 -17.98 -4.55 4.66
N HIS A 14 -17.35 -5.55 5.28
CA HIS A 14 -15.89 -5.68 5.26
C HIS A 14 -15.38 -5.98 3.84
N GLU A 15 -16.06 -6.86 3.10
CA GLU A 15 -15.72 -7.15 1.70
C GLU A 15 -15.83 -5.89 0.83
N MET A 16 -16.90 -5.10 0.97
CA MET A 16 -17.04 -3.83 0.25
C MET A 16 -15.96 -2.83 0.62
N PHE A 17 -15.59 -2.73 1.90
CA PHE A 17 -14.47 -1.91 2.36
C PHE A 17 -13.17 -2.33 1.66
N CYS A 18 -12.86 -3.62 1.63
CA CYS A 18 -11.67 -4.15 0.95
C CYS A 18 -11.65 -3.77 -0.54
N ARG A 19 -12.79 -3.92 -1.23
CA ARG A 19 -12.91 -3.58 -2.66
C ARG A 19 -12.66 -2.09 -2.93
N HIS A 20 -13.26 -1.20 -2.14
CA HIS A 20 -13.06 0.24 -2.29
C HIS A 20 -11.63 0.66 -1.96
N TYR A 21 -11.06 0.14 -0.87
CA TYR A 21 -9.71 0.49 -0.42
C TYR A 21 -8.60 -0.08 -1.33
N ALA A 22 -8.85 -1.23 -1.96
CA ALA A 22 -7.93 -1.83 -2.92
C ALA A 22 -7.94 -1.16 -4.30
N SER A 23 -8.98 -0.38 -4.63
CA SER A 23 -9.15 0.25 -5.95
C SER A 23 -9.10 1.77 -5.88
N LEU A 24 -10.25 2.40 -5.63
CA LEU A 24 -10.49 3.84 -5.80
C LEU A 24 -9.96 4.69 -4.64
N ALA A 25 -9.92 4.13 -3.44
CA ALA A 25 -9.56 4.83 -2.22
C ALA A 25 -8.17 4.41 -1.70
N TRP A 26 -7.17 4.40 -2.59
CA TRP A 26 -5.81 3.98 -2.24
C TRP A 26 -5.21 4.93 -1.20
N GLY A 27 -5.16 4.49 0.06
CA GLY A 27 -4.67 5.29 1.18
C GLY A 27 -5.75 6.11 1.90
N ASP A 28 -6.99 6.15 1.38
CA ASP A 28 -8.12 6.80 2.04
C ASP A 28 -9.04 5.77 2.72
N ALA A 29 -8.67 5.41 3.95
CA ALA A 29 -9.43 4.43 4.74
C ALA A 29 -10.84 4.95 5.07
N ARG A 30 -10.98 6.25 5.35
CA ARG A 30 -12.26 6.88 5.67
C ARG A 30 -13.21 6.83 4.48
N GLY A 31 -12.74 7.21 3.29
CA GLY A 31 -13.52 7.15 2.06
C GLY A 31 -13.98 5.73 1.74
N ALA A 32 -13.09 4.74 1.86
CA ALA A 32 -13.45 3.34 1.67
C ALA A 32 -14.50 2.84 2.67
N TYR A 33 -14.41 3.29 3.94
CA TYR A 33 -15.36 2.93 4.99
C TYR A 33 -16.75 3.51 4.72
N LEU A 34 -16.86 4.78 4.35
CA LEU A 34 -18.14 5.39 4.01
C LEU A 34 -18.73 4.76 2.74
N ALA A 35 -17.93 4.53 1.71
CA ALA A 35 -18.36 3.88 0.47
C ALA A 35 -18.87 2.45 0.69
N ALA A 36 -18.31 1.73 1.67
CA ALA A 36 -18.78 0.41 2.07
C ALA A 36 -20.13 0.40 2.82
N GLY A 37 -20.74 1.58 3.02
CA GLY A 37 -22.06 1.74 3.63
C GLY A 37 -22.03 1.78 5.15
N TYR A 38 -20.88 2.09 5.76
CA TYR A 38 -20.83 2.41 7.18
C TYR A 38 -21.36 3.82 7.45
N LYS A 39 -21.87 4.04 8.67
CA LYS A 39 -22.42 5.33 9.08
C LYS A 39 -21.30 6.36 9.22
N ASP A 40 -21.57 7.58 8.78
CA ASP A 40 -20.71 8.72 9.08
C ASP A 40 -20.86 9.13 10.55
N GLY A 41 -19.76 9.56 11.16
CA GLY A 41 -19.68 9.85 12.58
C GLY A 41 -18.29 10.33 12.99
N SER A 42 -18.18 10.91 14.19
CA SER A 42 -16.94 11.53 14.69
C SER A 42 -15.75 10.56 14.80
N SER A 43 -16.00 9.24 14.87
CA SER A 43 -14.98 8.21 15.02
C SER A 43 -14.70 7.40 13.75
N VAL A 44 -15.21 7.83 12.58
CA VAL A 44 -15.05 7.10 11.31
C VAL A 44 -13.58 6.82 10.97
N ALA A 45 -12.69 7.81 11.11
CA ALA A 45 -11.28 7.63 10.78
C ALA A 45 -10.63 6.55 11.66
N LYS A 46 -10.91 6.55 12.96
CA LYS A 46 -10.41 5.55 13.92
C LYS A 46 -10.96 4.15 13.61
N GLN A 47 -12.25 4.04 13.31
CA GLN A 47 -12.88 2.77 12.98
C GLN A 47 -12.35 2.18 11.66
N ALA A 48 -12.17 3.03 10.65
CA ALA A 48 -11.58 2.64 9.37
C ALA A 48 -10.13 2.18 9.52
N ALA A 49 -9.33 2.87 10.33
CA ALA A 49 -7.97 2.45 10.65
C ALA A 49 -7.94 1.10 11.39
N ALA A 50 -8.83 0.91 12.38
CA ALA A 50 -8.94 -0.35 13.10
C ALA A 50 -9.30 -1.55 12.20
N LEU A 51 -10.07 -1.31 11.12
CA LEU A 51 -10.37 -2.33 10.12
C LEU A 51 -9.14 -2.79 9.35
N LEU A 52 -8.23 -1.88 9.00
CA LEU A 52 -6.99 -2.21 8.30
C LEU A 52 -6.04 -3.05 9.14
N LEU A 53 -6.14 -2.96 10.48
CA LEU A 53 -5.34 -3.76 11.40
C LEU A 53 -5.83 -5.21 11.54
N ARG A 54 -6.98 -5.56 10.97
CA ARG A 54 -7.46 -6.95 11.00
C ARG A 54 -6.77 -7.78 9.92
N ASP A 55 -6.22 -8.92 10.31
CA ASP A 55 -5.49 -9.83 9.40
C ASP A 55 -6.31 -10.26 8.19
N ASP A 56 -7.61 -10.57 8.39
CA ASP A 56 -8.52 -10.99 7.33
C ASP A 56 -8.72 -9.90 6.27
N VAL A 57 -8.90 -8.66 6.71
CA VAL A 57 -9.07 -7.48 5.87
C VAL A 57 -7.77 -7.10 5.16
N ALA A 58 -6.66 -7.08 5.88
CA ALA A 58 -5.34 -6.79 5.31
C ALA A 58 -4.96 -7.80 4.22
N ALA A 59 -5.13 -9.10 4.50
CA ALA A 59 -4.85 -10.15 3.54
C ALA A 59 -5.77 -10.07 2.31
N ARG A 60 -7.06 -9.75 2.50
CA ARG A 60 -8.02 -9.57 1.39
C ARG A 60 -7.67 -8.37 0.52
N ILE A 61 -7.32 -7.23 1.11
CA ILE A 61 -6.87 -6.04 0.37
C ILE A 61 -5.62 -6.37 -0.46
N HIS A 62 -4.64 -7.05 0.15
CA HIS A 62 -3.43 -7.46 -0.56
C HIS A 62 -3.75 -8.33 -1.77
N HIS A 63 -4.59 -9.36 -1.60
CA HIS A 63 -5.00 -10.22 -2.70
C HIS A 63 -5.71 -9.45 -3.83
N LEU A 64 -6.64 -8.56 -3.50
CA LEU A 64 -7.35 -7.75 -4.49
C LEU A 64 -6.39 -6.82 -5.27
N ARG A 65 -5.38 -6.25 -4.59
CA ARG A 65 -4.34 -5.46 -5.25
C ARG A 65 -3.47 -6.30 -6.18
N THR A 66 -3.06 -7.49 -5.75
CA THR A 66 -2.30 -8.42 -6.60
C THR A 66 -3.08 -8.77 -7.87
N LEU A 67 -4.37 -9.10 -7.74
CA LEU A 67 -5.23 -9.36 -8.90
C LEU A 67 -5.34 -8.15 -9.83
N MET A 68 -5.42 -6.93 -9.28
CA MET A 68 -5.47 -5.71 -10.08
C MET A 68 -4.15 -5.49 -10.85
N LEU A 69 -3.00 -5.74 -10.22
CA LEU A 69 -1.71 -5.65 -10.89
C LEU A 69 -1.61 -6.66 -12.04
N GLU A 70 -2.05 -7.90 -11.81
CA GLU A 70 -2.12 -8.94 -12.85
C GLU A 70 -3.04 -8.53 -14.00
N LEU A 71 -4.25 -8.03 -13.70
CA LEU A 71 -5.22 -7.57 -14.69
C LEU A 71 -4.67 -6.44 -15.56
N LEU A 72 -3.93 -5.52 -14.94
CA LEU A 72 -3.31 -4.38 -15.63
C LEU A 72 -2.01 -4.75 -16.36
N GLY A 73 -1.55 -6.01 -16.26
CA GLY A 73 -0.27 -6.43 -16.82
C GLY A 73 0.93 -5.72 -16.17
N ILE A 74 0.78 -5.23 -14.93
CA ILE A 74 1.85 -4.59 -14.17
C ILE A 74 2.68 -5.68 -13.53
N ASP A 75 3.73 -6.09 -14.24
CA ASP A 75 4.73 -7.03 -13.74
C ASP A 75 6.05 -6.33 -13.37
N ARG A 76 7.04 -7.13 -12.95
CA ARG A 76 8.38 -6.60 -12.58
C ARG A 76 9.10 -5.95 -13.76
N VAL A 77 8.88 -6.44 -14.98
CA VAL A 77 9.50 -5.90 -16.19
C VAL A 77 8.90 -4.53 -16.50
N TRP A 78 7.58 -4.41 -16.42
CA TRP A 78 6.87 -3.15 -16.58
C TRP A 78 7.33 -2.12 -15.55
N LEU A 79 7.45 -2.49 -14.27
CA LEU A 79 7.94 -1.60 -13.22
C LEU A 79 9.37 -1.12 -13.49
N ALA A 80 10.27 -2.02 -13.90
CA ALA A 80 11.63 -1.68 -14.27
C ALA A 80 11.67 -0.71 -15.47
N GLU A 81 10.82 -0.92 -16.47
CA GLU A 81 10.71 -0.02 -17.62
C GLU A 81 10.23 1.38 -17.21
N GLN A 82 9.23 1.49 -16.33
CA GLN A 82 8.78 2.78 -15.83
C GLN A 82 9.88 3.50 -15.02
N ARG A 83 10.62 2.77 -14.18
CA ARG A 83 11.75 3.34 -13.44
C ARG A 83 12.85 3.82 -14.39
N ARG A 84 13.18 3.06 -15.44
CA ARG A 84 14.11 3.49 -16.49
C ARG A 84 13.65 4.78 -17.17
N LYS A 85 12.37 4.87 -17.55
CA LYS A 85 11.80 6.09 -18.15
C LYS A 85 11.94 7.31 -17.25
N ILE A 86 11.77 7.16 -15.93
CA ILE A 86 11.97 8.26 -14.99
C ILE A 86 13.44 8.67 -14.93
N VAL A 87 14.38 7.71 -14.86
CA VAL A 87 15.82 8.00 -14.88
C VAL A 87 16.22 8.77 -16.14
N GLU A 88 15.68 8.38 -17.30
CA GLU A 88 15.98 9.00 -18.60
C GLU A 88 15.37 10.41 -18.76
N ASN A 89 14.17 10.65 -18.23
CA ASN A 89 13.37 11.82 -18.62
C ASN A 89 13.07 12.81 -17.48
N ALA A 90 13.25 12.43 -16.20
CA ALA A 90 12.90 13.33 -15.10
C ALA A 90 13.80 14.56 -15.09
N SER A 91 13.21 15.75 -14.96
CA SER A 91 13.97 17.01 -14.93
C SER A 91 14.81 17.13 -13.65
N ARG A 92 14.26 16.68 -12.51
CA ARG A 92 14.92 16.72 -11.20
C ARG A 92 15.87 15.54 -11.03
N GLU A 93 17.10 15.84 -10.64
CA GLU A 93 18.12 14.83 -10.37
C GLU A 93 17.73 13.91 -9.20
N SER A 94 17.10 14.46 -8.15
CA SER A 94 16.61 13.68 -7.01
C SER A 94 15.62 12.60 -7.42
N ASP A 95 14.73 12.89 -8.37
CA ASP A 95 13.75 11.92 -8.87
C ASP A 95 14.43 10.82 -9.71
N ARG A 96 15.46 11.18 -10.52
CA ARG A 96 16.29 10.22 -11.24
C ARG A 96 17.03 9.29 -10.27
N LEU A 97 17.67 9.86 -9.25
CA LEU A 97 18.42 9.10 -8.24
C LEU A 97 17.52 8.13 -7.47
N ARG A 98 16.32 8.57 -7.04
CA ARG A 98 15.35 7.70 -6.39
C ARG A 98 14.88 6.58 -7.30
N ALA A 99 14.55 6.88 -8.55
CA ALA A 99 14.13 5.87 -9.51
C ALA A 99 15.24 4.85 -9.81
N LEU A 100 16.50 5.29 -9.85
CA LEU A 100 17.66 4.41 -10.01
C LEU A 100 17.84 3.49 -8.80
N LYS A 101 17.81 4.04 -7.58
CA LYS A 101 17.87 3.23 -6.33
C LYS A 101 16.77 2.18 -6.30
N ASP A 102 15.54 2.55 -6.66
CA ASP A 102 14.41 1.63 -6.71
C ASP A 102 14.58 0.53 -7.78
N LEU A 103 15.17 0.87 -8.93
CA LEU A 103 15.49 -0.10 -9.97
C LEU A 103 16.54 -1.09 -9.48
N GLU A 104 17.63 -0.62 -8.87
CA GLU A 104 18.69 -1.46 -8.31
C GLU A 104 18.17 -2.39 -7.21
N ARG A 105 17.30 -1.89 -6.31
CA ARG A 105 16.60 -2.72 -5.31
C ARG A 105 15.70 -3.76 -5.97
N GLY A 106 14.93 -3.38 -6.98
CA GLY A 106 14.05 -4.29 -7.72
C GLY A 106 14.80 -5.43 -8.43
N LEU A 107 16.04 -5.18 -8.82
CA LEU A 107 16.97 -6.15 -9.41
C LEU A 107 17.77 -6.95 -8.37
N GLY A 108 17.66 -6.63 -7.07
CA GLY A 108 18.41 -7.28 -6.00
C GLY A 108 19.88 -6.86 -5.90
N LEU A 109 20.26 -5.74 -6.51
CA LEU A 109 21.61 -5.16 -6.43
C LEU A 109 21.84 -4.37 -5.15
N LEU A 110 20.75 -3.86 -4.55
CA LEU A 110 20.75 -3.21 -3.25
C LEU A 110 19.89 -4.00 -2.26
N PRO A 111 20.21 -3.95 -0.95
CA PRO A 111 19.33 -4.49 0.07
C PRO A 111 17.96 -3.79 0.02
N PRO A 112 16.87 -4.47 0.47
CA PRO A 112 15.59 -3.81 0.63
C PRO A 112 15.76 -2.58 1.53
N ALA A 113 15.00 -1.51 1.26
CA ALA A 113 15.02 -0.32 2.11
C ALA A 113 14.77 -0.76 3.56
N HIS A 114 15.63 -0.32 4.49
CA HIS A 114 15.52 -0.69 5.90
C HIS A 114 14.12 -0.32 6.42
N GLU A 115 13.44 -1.29 7.03
CA GLU A 115 12.17 -1.06 7.72
C GLU A 115 12.44 -0.24 8.98
N GLU A 116 12.12 1.06 8.99
CA GLU A 116 12.05 1.82 10.23
C GLU A 116 10.86 1.34 11.05
N ILE A 117 11.14 0.61 12.13
CA ILE A 117 10.18 0.35 13.19
C ILE A 117 10.12 1.62 14.03
N VAL A 118 9.10 2.45 13.81
CA VAL A 118 8.80 3.57 14.70
C VAL A 118 7.91 3.04 15.82
N GLU A 119 8.45 2.89 17.03
CA GLU A 119 7.66 2.67 18.24
C GLU A 119 6.91 3.96 18.59
N ALA A 120 5.60 3.99 18.30
CA ALA A 120 4.71 5.05 18.74
C ALA A 120 3.85 4.55 19.90
N GLY A 121 4.45 4.42 21.10
CA GLY A 121 3.79 3.84 22.27
C GLY A 121 3.47 2.35 22.09
N ASP A 122 2.32 1.88 22.59
CA ASP A 122 1.88 0.46 22.54
C ASP A 122 1.55 -0.08 21.12
N PHE A 123 1.89 0.66 20.05
CA PHE A 123 1.52 0.31 18.68
C PHE A 123 2.74 0.33 17.75
N ILE A 124 2.97 -0.81 17.09
CA ILE A 124 3.93 -0.92 15.98
C ILE A 124 3.23 -0.46 14.70
N VAL A 125 3.68 0.66 14.13
CA VAL A 125 3.20 1.13 12.82
C VAL A 125 4.30 0.95 11.80
N ARG A 126 4.03 0.17 10.75
CA ARG A 126 4.98 -0.11 9.66
C ARG A 126 4.81 0.96 8.57
N PHE A 127 5.80 1.82 8.42
CA PHE A 127 5.88 2.75 7.30
C PHE A 127 7.05 2.38 6.39
N GLY A 128 6.80 2.31 5.08
CA GLY A 128 7.87 2.32 4.10
C GLY A 128 8.40 3.74 3.98
N GLY A 129 9.38 4.10 4.80
CA GLY A 129 10.07 5.39 4.78
C GLY A 129 11.43 5.28 4.12
N ASP A 130 11.75 6.22 3.23
CA ASP A 130 13.09 6.41 2.66
C ASP A 130 13.90 7.25 3.67
N PRO A 131 15.09 6.81 4.14
CA PRO A 131 15.87 7.54 5.12
C PRO A 131 16.66 8.63 4.39
N ASP A 132 16.06 9.80 4.19
CA ASP A 132 16.81 11.02 3.87
C ASP A 132 16.10 12.27 4.41
N HIS A 133 16.04 12.35 5.74
CA HIS A 133 15.88 13.61 6.44
C HIS A 133 17.02 13.77 7.46
N SER A 134 18.22 14.08 6.95
CA SER A 134 19.22 14.82 7.71
C SER A 134 20.15 15.57 6.75
N ALA A 135 20.25 16.90 6.97
CA ALA A 135 20.99 17.94 6.24
C ALA A 135 20.38 18.31 4.87
N ILE A 136 19.81 19.51 4.66
CA ILE A 136 20.29 20.87 5.02
C ILE A 136 19.13 21.71 5.56
#